data_AF-A0A932LEJ3-F1
#
_entry.id   AF-A0A932LEJ3-F1
#
_cell.length_a   1.000
_cell.length_b   1.000
_cell.length_c   1.000
_cell.angle_alpha   90.00
_cell.angle_beta   90.00
_cell.angle_gamma   90.00
#
_symmetry.space_group_name_H-M   'P 1'
#
loop_
_entity.id
_entity.type
_entity.pdbx_description
1 polymer ?
#
loop_
_entity_poly.entity_id
_entity_poly.type
_entity_poly.pdbx_seq_one_letter_code
_entity_poly.pdbx_strand_id
1 'polypeptide(L)'
;MRTLTIAVAALLIGATTLARAQAPTTLPGDASLPPPGSRGNPDNVPYIGKSDPTGNPVRLAKATGHVSNYSEEKVPPYTLPDPLVMADGRKVTSAEMWFNERRPEILKFYETEIYGRVPASAPKVTWEAAETDANARDGTAVMKRVIGWMGDQPDGPRMNLMLYLPAKASGPVPVLLSLTFSFSNSGKAGGKLGEKQVAASGKADAGGQGKTPPRASGPRFDVAGEALSRGWAYASLGYTDIQPDRANRWTEGVIGLTLREGQTQPAPDEWGTISAWAWGISRAIDYFETDQAVNARQVAITGVSRLGKTVLWAGAQDERVAAVFSVVSGEMGASLIRRDWGEIALCAPRPVYVNGGLTDQWSDPKGEFLSLLAAGPVYRLLGGKDLGVVELPPLDHPLTNGDLAFHYHSSGHMAVPADWKAFLDFAEKHFRAAVGQSQASANSSGDDAKAKSDVAQEMKAAEWVRSLDLADPAKAARLREVIATHLKTIRDWHNEHPFTTVPAGINPVTGKRLSDLDRQVIANSAIPKSVHENLMAGLRQDLSEEQVEAVLDKYTIGKVA
;
A
#
# COMPACT_ATOMS: atom_id res chain seq x y z
N MET A 1 -51.74 -24.97 -39.33
CA MET A 1 -50.42 -25.46 -39.80
C MET A 1 -49.35 -24.60 -39.12
N ARG A 2 -48.49 -25.17 -38.29
CA ARG A 2 -47.12 -25.64 -38.62
C ARG A 2 -46.19 -24.54 -39.17
N THR A 3 -45.23 -24.09 -38.34
CA THR A 3 -43.78 -23.83 -38.60
C THR A 3 -43.37 -23.03 -39.85
N LEU A 4 -42.35 -22.15 -39.86
CA LEU A 4 -41.25 -21.75 -38.95
C LEU A 4 -40.85 -20.28 -39.34
N THR A 5 -39.96 -19.47 -38.76
CA THR A 5 -38.85 -19.58 -37.76
C THR A 5 -38.66 -18.20 -37.08
N ILE A 6 -37.77 -18.07 -36.08
CA ILE A 6 -37.27 -16.77 -35.57
C ILE A 6 -35.74 -16.72 -35.76
N ALA A 7 -35.22 -15.56 -36.16
CA ALA A 7 -33.79 -15.23 -36.08
C ALA A 7 -33.61 -13.76 -35.69
N VAL A 8 -33.29 -13.49 -34.42
CA VAL A 8 -32.91 -12.16 -33.93
C VAL A 8 -31.42 -12.19 -33.63
N ALA A 9 -30.63 -11.39 -34.35
CA ALA A 9 -29.20 -11.26 -34.11
C ALA A 9 -28.96 -10.28 -32.95
N ALA A 10 -28.74 -10.82 -31.74
CA ALA A 10 -28.27 -10.02 -30.62
C ALA A 10 -26.78 -9.72 -30.76
N LEU A 11 -26.40 -8.44 -30.80
CA LEU A 11 -24.99 -8.04 -30.67
C LEU A 11 -24.57 -8.28 -29.21
N LEU A 12 -23.82 -9.35 -28.98
CA LEU A 12 -23.30 -9.68 -27.65
C LEU A 12 -22.13 -8.75 -27.30
N ILE A 13 -22.20 -8.17 -26.10
CA ILE A 13 -21.18 -7.30 -25.52
C ILE A 13 -19.85 -8.05 -25.49
N GLY A 14 -18.77 -7.38 -25.92
CA GLY A 14 -17.43 -7.93 -25.91
C GLY A 14 -16.99 -8.27 -24.48
N ALA A 15 -16.92 -9.56 -24.17
CA ALA A 15 -16.39 -10.03 -22.89
C ALA A 15 -14.89 -9.73 -22.83
N THR A 16 -14.51 -8.71 -22.06
CA THR A 16 -13.11 -8.42 -21.73
C THR A 16 -12.50 -9.65 -21.09
N THR A 17 -11.55 -10.30 -21.78
CA THR A 17 -10.81 -11.44 -21.26
C THR A 17 -9.81 -10.96 -20.20
N LEU A 18 -10.32 -10.68 -19.00
CA LEU A 18 -9.51 -10.68 -17.78
C LEU A 18 -8.65 -11.94 -17.81
N ALA A 19 -7.34 -11.77 -17.65
CA ALA A 19 -6.39 -12.87 -17.69
C ALA A 19 -6.75 -13.85 -16.56
N ARG A 20 -7.39 -14.98 -16.92
CA ARG A 20 -7.71 -16.03 -15.96
C ARG A 20 -6.43 -16.39 -15.21
N ALA A 21 -6.47 -16.30 -13.88
CA ALA A 21 -5.43 -16.86 -13.03
C ALA A 21 -5.15 -18.27 -13.54
N GLN A 22 -3.90 -18.53 -13.92
CA GLN A 22 -3.50 -19.75 -14.61
C GLN A 22 -3.76 -20.91 -13.65
N ALA A 23 -4.84 -21.65 -13.89
CA ALA A 23 -5.24 -22.77 -13.04
C ALA A 23 -4.02 -23.69 -12.88
N PRO A 24 -3.57 -23.98 -11.64
CA PRO A 24 -2.29 -24.63 -11.43
C PRO A 24 -2.22 -25.91 -12.25
N THR A 25 -1.31 -25.93 -13.24
CA THR A 25 -0.89 -27.16 -13.89
C THR A 25 -0.12 -27.94 -12.85
N THR A 26 -0.85 -28.74 -12.08
CA THR A 26 -0.27 -29.62 -11.08
C THR A 26 0.81 -30.47 -11.74
N LEU A 27 1.93 -30.64 -11.04
CA LEU A 27 2.95 -31.61 -11.39
C LEU A 27 2.79 -32.84 -10.46
N PRO A 28 1.83 -33.75 -10.73
CA PRO A 28 1.76 -35.04 -10.04
C PRO A 28 2.96 -35.90 -10.48
N GLY A 29 4.08 -35.77 -9.77
CA GLY A 29 5.36 -36.40 -10.13
C GLY A 29 5.87 -37.49 -9.19
N ASP A 30 5.40 -37.53 -7.94
CA ASP A 30 5.86 -38.50 -6.93
C ASP A 30 4.69 -39.34 -6.41
N ALA A 31 4.54 -40.55 -6.95
CA ALA A 31 3.48 -41.50 -6.60
C ALA A 31 3.60 -42.09 -5.18
N SER A 32 4.63 -41.70 -4.40
CA SER A 32 4.76 -42.05 -2.98
C SER A 32 4.06 -41.08 -2.02
N LEU A 33 3.53 -39.95 -2.51
CA LEU A 33 2.87 -38.95 -1.66
C LEU A 33 1.50 -39.44 -1.16
N PRO A 34 1.22 -39.41 0.16
CA PRO A 34 -0.07 -39.82 0.70
C PRO A 34 -1.22 -38.87 0.32
N PRO A 35 -2.47 -39.37 0.25
CA PRO A 35 -3.62 -38.61 -0.24
C PRO A 35 -4.03 -37.45 0.66
N PRO A 36 -4.82 -36.47 0.13
CA PRO A 36 -5.15 -35.27 0.88
C PRO A 36 -5.92 -35.47 2.19
N GLY A 37 -5.54 -34.67 3.18
CA GLY A 37 -6.09 -34.69 4.54
C GLY A 37 -7.19 -33.66 4.78
N SER A 38 -8.04 -33.91 5.77
CA SER A 38 -9.12 -33.00 6.19
C SER A 38 -8.58 -31.72 6.81
N ARG A 39 -9.16 -30.56 6.45
CA ARG A 39 -8.75 -29.24 6.93
C ARG A 39 -8.72 -29.17 8.46
N GLY A 40 -7.70 -28.51 9.02
CA GLY A 40 -7.56 -28.28 10.46
C GLY A 40 -6.87 -29.40 11.26
N ASN A 41 -6.63 -30.58 10.69
CA ASN A 41 -5.87 -31.64 11.36
C ASN A 41 -4.36 -31.24 11.52
N PRO A 42 -3.74 -31.32 12.72
CA PRO A 42 -2.29 -31.11 12.89
C PRO A 42 -1.42 -32.08 12.08
N ASP A 43 -1.90 -33.27 11.74
CA ASP A 43 -1.20 -34.23 10.87
C ASP A 43 -1.13 -33.81 9.39
N ASN A 44 -1.58 -32.60 9.03
CA ASN A 44 -1.57 -32.11 7.65
C ASN A 44 -0.21 -31.62 7.15
N VAL A 45 0.82 -31.55 7.99
CA VAL A 45 2.18 -31.15 7.61
C VAL A 45 3.26 -32.17 8.01
N PRO A 46 3.10 -33.47 7.65
CA PRO A 46 4.07 -34.50 7.99
C PRO A 46 5.44 -34.19 7.39
N TYR A 47 6.48 -34.60 8.10
CA TYR A 47 7.81 -34.71 7.53
C TYR A 47 7.83 -35.89 6.54
N ILE A 48 8.28 -35.65 5.30
CA ILE A 48 8.28 -36.67 4.24
C ILE A 48 9.62 -37.40 4.07
N GLY A 49 10.50 -37.37 5.08
CA GLY A 49 11.80 -38.04 5.03
C GLY A 49 12.85 -37.36 4.13
N LYS A 50 12.56 -36.15 3.62
CA LYS A 50 13.43 -35.36 2.74
C LYS A 50 13.78 -34.04 3.45
N SER A 51 15.04 -33.59 3.37
CA SER A 51 15.46 -32.27 3.86
C SER A 51 15.71 -31.28 2.71
N ASP A 52 15.62 -29.98 3.01
CA ASP A 52 16.08 -28.91 2.12
C ASP A 52 17.62 -28.84 2.07
N PRO A 53 18.24 -28.03 1.17
CA PRO A 53 19.69 -27.91 1.07
C PRO A 53 20.39 -27.37 2.33
N THR A 54 19.64 -26.78 3.27
CA THR A 54 20.14 -26.32 4.58
C THR A 54 19.84 -27.29 5.73
N GLY A 55 19.22 -28.44 5.42
CA GLY A 55 18.89 -29.51 6.36
C GLY A 55 17.48 -29.47 6.95
N ASN A 56 16.67 -28.44 6.70
CA ASN A 56 15.33 -28.34 7.32
C ASN A 56 14.39 -29.44 6.80
N PRO A 57 13.48 -29.96 7.64
CA PRO A 57 12.55 -31.01 7.24
C PRO A 57 11.51 -30.52 6.22
N VAL A 58 11.54 -31.06 5.00
CA VAL A 58 10.52 -30.81 3.97
C VAL A 58 9.18 -31.39 4.41
N ARG A 59 8.10 -30.67 4.15
CA ARG A 59 6.74 -31.02 4.56
C ARG A 59 5.81 -31.07 3.36
N LEU A 60 4.91 -32.04 3.40
CA LEU A 60 3.76 -32.13 2.50
C LEU A 60 2.59 -31.38 3.14
N ALA A 61 2.02 -30.38 2.48
CA ALA A 61 0.74 -29.81 2.87
C ALA A 61 -0.37 -30.76 2.40
N LYS A 62 -0.72 -31.77 3.23
CA LYS A 62 -1.64 -32.86 2.83
C LYS A 62 -2.90 -32.33 2.16
N ALA A 63 -3.56 -31.33 2.74
CA ALA A 63 -4.83 -30.79 2.24
C ALA A 63 -4.80 -30.28 0.77
N THR A 64 -3.61 -30.01 0.20
CA THR A 64 -3.43 -29.62 -1.22
C THR A 64 -2.59 -30.63 -2.01
N GLY A 65 -1.93 -31.60 -1.36
CA GLY A 65 -0.92 -32.46 -1.98
C GLY A 65 0.42 -31.77 -2.27
N HIS A 66 0.56 -30.48 -1.92
CA HIS A 66 1.73 -29.67 -2.25
C HIS A 66 2.95 -30.00 -1.40
N VAL A 67 4.13 -30.02 -2.01
CA VAL A 67 5.42 -30.13 -1.33
C VAL A 67 6.26 -28.92 -1.73
N SER A 68 6.58 -28.06 -0.76
CA SER A 68 7.32 -26.82 -1.03
C SER A 68 8.69 -27.09 -1.66
N ASN A 69 9.01 -26.32 -2.69
CA ASN A 69 10.31 -26.36 -3.35
C ASN A 69 11.33 -25.46 -2.63
N TYR A 70 12.55 -25.95 -2.41
CA TYR A 70 13.67 -25.23 -1.78
C TYR A 70 14.95 -25.32 -2.63
N SER A 71 14.77 -25.30 -3.96
CA SER A 71 15.79 -25.69 -4.92
C SER A 71 15.55 -24.85 -6.18
N GLU A 72 16.42 -23.87 -6.40
CA GLU A 72 16.23 -22.81 -7.40
C GLU A 72 16.17 -23.39 -8.82
N GLU A 73 16.93 -24.46 -9.09
CA GLU A 73 16.95 -25.22 -10.34
C GLU A 73 15.65 -26.01 -10.62
N LYS A 74 14.69 -26.00 -9.69
CA LYS A 74 13.33 -26.54 -9.86
C LYS A 74 12.24 -25.48 -9.93
N VAL A 75 12.58 -24.19 -9.85
CA VAL A 75 11.60 -23.11 -10.10
C VAL A 75 11.23 -23.14 -11.59
N PRO A 76 9.96 -23.37 -11.96
CA PRO A 76 9.56 -23.45 -13.37
C PRO A 76 9.70 -22.08 -14.06
N PRO A 77 9.89 -22.03 -15.40
CA PRO A 77 9.89 -20.77 -16.14
C PRO A 77 8.58 -20.00 -15.93
N TYR A 78 8.68 -18.72 -15.57
CA TYR A 78 7.55 -17.84 -15.31
C TYR A 78 7.69 -16.52 -16.05
N THR A 79 6.60 -15.75 -16.11
CA THR A 79 6.58 -14.39 -16.67
C THR A 79 5.78 -13.49 -15.74
N LEU A 80 6.38 -12.37 -15.32
CA LEU A 80 5.70 -11.39 -14.47
C LEU A 80 4.85 -10.45 -15.33
N PRO A 81 3.68 -10.00 -14.85
CA PRO A 81 2.99 -8.87 -15.47
C PRO A 81 3.84 -7.60 -15.28
N ASP A 82 3.96 -6.80 -16.33
CA ASP A 82 4.62 -5.49 -16.23
C ASP A 82 3.73 -4.55 -15.40
N PRO A 83 4.21 -3.99 -14.27
CA PRO A 83 3.41 -3.02 -13.50
C PRO A 83 3.11 -1.76 -14.31
N LEU A 84 3.91 -1.44 -15.34
CA LEU A 84 3.71 -0.31 -16.24
C LEU A 84 2.95 -0.66 -17.53
N VAL A 85 2.18 -1.76 -17.55
CA VAL A 85 1.22 -2.08 -18.62
C VAL A 85 -0.16 -2.33 -18.01
N MET A 86 -1.15 -1.51 -18.40
CA MET A 86 -2.58 -1.65 -18.05
C MET A 86 -3.14 -2.99 -18.54
N ALA A 87 -4.24 -3.52 -17.96
CA ALA A 87 -4.90 -4.73 -18.48
C ALA A 87 -5.47 -4.58 -19.91
N ASP A 88 -5.67 -3.35 -20.40
CA ASP A 88 -6.03 -3.06 -21.81
C ASP A 88 -4.82 -3.04 -22.77
N GLY A 89 -3.60 -3.20 -22.25
CA GLY A 89 -2.35 -3.20 -23.01
C GLY A 89 -1.68 -1.82 -23.18
N ARG A 90 -2.30 -0.72 -22.73
CA ARG A 90 -1.64 0.60 -22.72
C ARG A 90 -0.43 0.62 -21.79
N LYS A 91 0.63 1.33 -22.19
CA LYS A 91 1.81 1.57 -21.36
C LYS A 91 1.62 2.77 -20.45
N VAL A 92 1.95 2.60 -19.18
CA VAL A 92 1.94 3.65 -18.15
C VAL A 92 3.19 4.50 -18.33
N THR A 93 3.01 5.74 -18.79
CA THR A 93 4.09 6.63 -19.24
C THR A 93 4.23 7.91 -18.42
N SER A 94 3.37 8.12 -17.42
CA SER A 94 3.42 9.27 -16.52
C SER A 94 3.03 8.88 -15.08
N ALA A 95 3.45 9.69 -14.11
CA ALA A 95 3.01 9.57 -12.72
C ALA A 95 1.49 9.76 -12.58
N GLU A 96 0.89 10.66 -13.37
CA GLU A 96 -0.56 10.88 -13.42
C GLU A 96 -1.30 9.59 -13.81
N MET A 97 -0.87 8.90 -14.86
CA MET A 97 -1.44 7.62 -15.29
C MET A 97 -1.19 6.51 -14.27
N TRP A 98 -0.08 6.54 -13.53
CA TRP A 98 0.13 5.63 -12.40
C TRP A 98 -0.90 5.85 -11.30
N PHE A 99 -1.01 7.07 -10.75
CA PHE A 99 -1.90 7.34 -9.61
C PHE A 99 -3.39 7.31 -9.97
N ASN A 100 -3.79 7.80 -11.14
CA ASN A 100 -5.20 7.94 -11.50
C ASN A 100 -5.79 6.70 -12.20
N GLU A 101 -4.97 5.89 -12.87
CA GLU A 101 -5.44 4.69 -13.60
C GLU A 101 -4.83 3.39 -13.05
N ARG A 102 -3.50 3.23 -13.16
CA ARG A 102 -2.86 1.92 -12.95
C ARG A 102 -2.88 1.44 -11.50
N ARG A 103 -2.59 2.32 -10.54
CA ARG A 103 -2.56 2.00 -9.11
C ARG A 103 -3.97 1.61 -8.59
N PRO A 104 -5.05 2.36 -8.92
CA PRO A 104 -6.42 1.91 -8.66
C PRO A 104 -6.79 0.57 -9.34
N GLU A 105 -6.39 0.36 -10.59
CA GLU A 105 -6.62 -0.90 -11.32
C GLU A 105 -5.96 -2.10 -10.60
N ILE A 106 -4.69 -1.96 -10.22
CA ILE A 106 -3.95 -2.98 -9.48
C ILE A 106 -4.54 -3.18 -8.09
N LEU A 107 -4.83 -2.12 -7.33
CA LEU A 107 -5.45 -2.21 -6.00
C LEU A 107 -6.75 -3.02 -6.04
N LYS A 108 -7.62 -2.72 -6.99
CA LYS A 108 -8.90 -3.43 -7.17
C LYS A 108 -8.72 -4.92 -7.41
N PHE A 109 -7.68 -5.34 -8.14
CA PHE A 109 -7.36 -6.77 -8.32
C PHE A 109 -7.01 -7.45 -6.99
N TYR A 110 -6.26 -6.80 -6.10
CA TYR A 110 -6.00 -7.35 -4.76
C TYR A 110 -7.27 -7.39 -3.88
N GLU A 111 -8.11 -6.37 -4.00
CA GLU A 111 -9.39 -6.29 -3.28
C GLU A 111 -10.38 -7.37 -3.73
N THR A 112 -10.41 -7.78 -5.00
CA THR A 112 -11.35 -8.82 -5.48
C THR A 112 -10.77 -10.22 -5.47
N GLU A 113 -9.49 -10.42 -5.82
CA GLU A 113 -8.92 -11.76 -6.04
C GLU A 113 -8.01 -12.27 -4.90
N ILE A 114 -7.49 -11.38 -4.03
CA ILE A 114 -6.35 -11.72 -3.14
C ILE A 114 -6.66 -11.54 -1.63
N TYR A 115 -6.83 -10.31 -1.17
CA TYR A 115 -6.97 -9.99 0.27
C TYR A 115 -8.42 -9.70 0.70
N GLY A 116 -9.32 -9.46 -0.26
CA GLY A 116 -10.72 -9.11 -0.04
C GLY A 116 -10.91 -7.65 0.35
N ARG A 117 -11.92 -6.98 -0.21
CA ARG A 117 -12.22 -5.56 0.03
C ARG A 117 -12.70 -5.32 1.45
N VAL A 118 -12.34 -4.17 2.03
CA VAL A 118 -12.97 -3.69 3.27
C VAL A 118 -14.48 -3.47 3.00
N PRO A 119 -15.39 -4.08 3.77
CA PRO A 119 -16.83 -3.84 3.61
C PRO A 119 -17.18 -2.38 3.91
N ALA A 120 -18.15 -1.81 3.17
CA ALA A 120 -18.68 -0.48 3.48
C ALA A 120 -19.42 -0.41 4.85
N SER A 121 -19.69 -1.57 5.46
CA SER A 121 -20.18 -1.74 6.83
C SER A 121 -19.07 -1.79 7.89
N ALA A 122 -17.80 -1.64 7.52
CA ALA A 122 -16.70 -1.61 8.49
C ALA A 122 -16.92 -0.50 9.53
N PRO A 123 -16.80 -0.82 10.83
CA PRO A 123 -17.24 0.09 11.88
C PRO A 123 -16.35 1.34 11.98
N LYS A 124 -16.85 2.38 12.63
CA LYS A 124 -15.98 3.46 13.14
C LYS A 124 -15.18 2.95 14.34
N VAL A 125 -14.07 3.63 14.64
CA VAL A 125 -13.28 3.38 15.84
C VAL A 125 -13.29 4.62 16.72
N THR A 126 -13.72 4.45 17.97
CA THR A 126 -13.72 5.50 18.98
C THR A 126 -12.55 5.28 19.94
N TRP A 127 -11.66 6.27 20.04
CA TRP A 127 -10.41 6.16 20.79
C TRP A 127 -10.49 6.85 22.16
N GLU A 128 -10.07 6.15 23.20
CA GLU A 128 -10.08 6.59 24.60
C GLU A 128 -8.70 6.39 25.25
N ALA A 129 -8.17 7.41 25.92
CA ALA A 129 -6.92 7.30 26.69
C ALA A 129 -7.20 6.63 28.04
N ALA A 130 -6.81 5.35 28.17
CA ALA A 130 -7.15 4.50 29.31
C ALA A 130 -6.03 4.37 30.36
N GLU A 131 -4.81 4.84 30.06
CA GLU A 131 -3.68 4.89 31.00
C GLU A 131 -2.63 5.89 30.52
N THR A 132 -1.88 6.48 31.44
CA THR A 132 -0.66 7.24 31.13
C THR A 132 0.35 7.08 32.25
N ASP A 133 1.59 6.71 31.92
CA ASP A 133 2.74 6.76 32.83
C ASP A 133 3.76 7.78 32.30
N ALA A 134 3.94 8.85 33.07
CA ALA A 134 4.86 9.94 32.73
C ALA A 134 6.34 9.62 32.99
N ASN A 135 6.65 8.50 33.65
CA ASN A 135 8.02 8.09 34.01
C ASN A 135 8.41 6.74 33.40
N ALA A 136 7.68 6.28 32.38
CA ALA A 136 7.91 4.97 31.75
C ALA A 136 9.35 4.83 31.24
N ARG A 137 9.88 3.60 31.32
CA ARG A 137 11.25 3.26 30.90
C ARG A 137 12.30 4.17 31.56
N ASP A 138 12.36 4.15 32.89
CA ASP A 138 13.28 4.93 33.73
C ASP A 138 13.24 6.45 33.45
N GLY A 139 12.05 7.00 33.19
CA GLY A 139 11.86 8.43 32.88
C GLY A 139 12.35 8.86 31.49
N THR A 140 12.67 7.91 30.60
CA THR A 140 13.05 8.23 29.22
C THR A 140 11.84 8.42 28.30
N ALA A 141 10.67 7.89 28.66
CA ALA A 141 9.45 7.97 27.87
C ALA A 141 8.21 8.34 28.69
N VAL A 142 7.21 8.91 28.02
CA VAL A 142 5.83 8.94 28.48
C VAL A 142 5.09 7.81 27.75
N MET A 143 4.50 6.87 28.48
CA MET A 143 3.64 5.82 27.93
C MET A 143 2.19 6.27 28.00
N LYS A 144 1.45 6.13 26.90
CA LYS A 144 -0.02 6.18 26.84
C LYS A 144 -0.54 4.79 26.44
N ARG A 145 -1.61 4.31 27.09
CA ARG A 145 -2.41 3.18 26.60
C ARG A 145 -3.76 3.69 26.12
N VAL A 146 -4.07 3.45 24.86
CA VAL A 146 -5.27 3.95 24.18
C VAL A 146 -6.12 2.77 23.74
N ILE A 147 -7.42 2.82 24.03
CA ILE A 147 -8.38 1.79 23.63
C ILE A 147 -9.16 2.32 22.43
N GLY A 148 -9.12 1.59 21.32
CA GLY A 148 -9.92 1.84 20.12
C GLY A 148 -11.09 0.88 20.05
N TRP A 149 -12.26 1.32 20.51
CA TRP A 149 -13.51 0.55 20.47
C TRP A 149 -14.02 0.47 19.03
N MET A 150 -14.28 -0.75 18.52
CA MET A 150 -14.72 -0.95 17.15
C MET A 150 -16.26 -1.05 17.12
N GLY A 151 -16.91 0.01 16.64
CA GLY A 151 -18.36 0.17 16.68
C GLY A 151 -18.91 0.49 18.08
N ASP A 152 -20.23 0.63 18.16
CA ASP A 152 -20.91 1.25 19.31
C ASP A 152 -21.36 0.23 20.40
N GLN A 153 -20.87 -1.02 20.35
CA GLN A 153 -21.24 -2.08 21.29
C GLN A 153 -20.42 -1.98 22.59
N PRO A 154 -21.03 -1.89 23.80
CA PRO A 154 -20.30 -1.67 25.05
C PRO A 154 -19.26 -2.74 25.42
N ASP A 155 -19.53 -4.01 25.06
CA ASP A 155 -18.60 -5.14 25.19
C ASP A 155 -18.04 -5.58 23.82
N GLY A 156 -18.01 -4.66 22.85
CA GLY A 156 -17.51 -4.89 21.49
C GLY A 156 -16.00 -5.18 21.44
N PRO A 157 -15.51 -5.77 20.33
CA PRO A 157 -14.09 -5.99 20.13
C PRO A 157 -13.37 -4.63 20.02
N ARG A 158 -12.15 -4.56 20.55
CA ARG A 158 -11.41 -3.29 20.72
C ARG A 158 -9.92 -3.49 20.60
N MET A 159 -9.24 -2.52 20.00
CA MET A 159 -7.80 -2.45 19.86
C MET A 159 -7.14 -1.85 21.10
N ASN A 160 -6.08 -2.48 21.62
CA ASN A 160 -5.20 -1.86 22.61
C ASN A 160 -3.95 -1.33 21.92
N LEU A 161 -3.86 -0.01 21.79
CA LEU A 161 -2.71 0.71 21.23
C LEU A 161 -1.83 1.20 22.38
N MET A 162 -0.60 0.70 22.46
CA MET A 162 0.43 1.24 23.34
C MET A 162 1.24 2.29 22.57
N LEU A 163 1.48 3.46 23.15
CA LEU A 163 2.26 4.54 22.55
C LEU A 163 3.29 5.07 23.56
N TYR A 164 4.59 4.94 23.22
CA TYR A 164 5.69 5.53 23.98
C TYR A 164 6.20 6.76 23.24
N LEU A 165 6.17 7.92 23.89
CA LEU A 165 6.66 9.20 23.41
C LEU A 165 7.99 9.54 24.13
N PRO A 166 9.01 10.12 23.47
CA PRO A 166 10.23 10.56 24.14
C PRO A 166 9.91 11.63 25.20
N ALA A 167 10.31 11.44 26.46
CA ALA A 167 9.93 12.32 27.58
C ALA A 167 10.51 13.76 27.48
N LYS A 168 11.40 14.01 26.51
CA LYS A 168 12.04 15.31 26.23
C LYS A 168 11.70 15.87 24.84
N ALA A 169 10.67 15.34 24.19
CA ALA A 169 10.20 15.89 22.91
C ALA A 169 9.70 17.33 23.07
N SER A 170 10.18 18.23 22.20
CA SER A 170 9.82 19.65 22.18
C SER A 170 8.68 19.99 21.19
N GLY A 171 8.11 18.98 20.54
CA GLY A 171 7.07 19.10 19.53
C GLY A 171 6.63 17.71 19.01
N PRO A 172 5.80 17.65 17.97
CA PRO A 172 5.28 16.39 17.43
C PRO A 172 6.39 15.52 16.83
N VAL A 173 6.46 14.23 17.21
CA VAL A 173 7.54 13.31 16.79
C VAL A 173 7.10 12.30 15.72
N PRO A 174 8.02 11.78 14.87
CA PRO A 174 7.76 10.61 14.04
C PRO A 174 7.31 9.39 14.86
N VAL A 175 6.64 8.41 14.23
CA VAL A 175 6.18 7.19 14.91
C VAL A 175 6.64 5.95 14.17
N LEU A 176 7.18 4.96 14.90
CA LEU A 176 7.26 3.59 14.45
C LEU A 176 6.09 2.78 15.04
N LEU A 177 5.08 2.46 14.23
CA LEU A 177 3.97 1.59 14.59
C LEU A 177 4.29 0.12 14.26
N SER A 178 4.45 -0.69 15.29
CA SER A 178 4.69 -2.13 15.20
C SER A 178 3.40 -2.92 15.39
N LEU A 179 2.99 -3.69 14.39
CA LEU A 179 1.96 -4.71 14.59
C LEU A 179 2.61 -5.94 15.24
N THR A 180 2.08 -6.43 16.37
CA THR A 180 2.74 -7.46 17.19
C THR A 180 1.92 -8.74 17.35
N PHE A 181 2.63 -9.85 17.55
CA PHE A 181 2.06 -11.17 17.86
C PHE A 181 1.63 -11.35 19.32
N SER A 182 1.97 -10.40 20.21
CA SER A 182 1.96 -10.61 21.66
C SER A 182 1.14 -9.56 22.42
N PHE A 183 -0.18 -9.60 22.23
CA PHE A 183 -1.12 -9.16 23.26
C PHE A 183 -2.25 -10.21 23.40
N SER A 184 -2.22 -10.92 24.52
CA SER A 184 -3.20 -11.94 24.94
C SER A 184 -2.80 -12.44 26.34
N ASN A 185 -3.66 -12.49 27.36
CA ASN A 185 -5.07 -12.12 27.43
C ASN A 185 -5.45 -12.00 28.92
N SER A 186 -6.09 -10.91 29.35
CA SER A 186 -7.15 -10.97 30.38
C SER A 186 -7.93 -9.65 30.47
N GLY A 187 -9.24 -9.71 30.27
CA GLY A 187 -10.17 -8.61 30.56
C GLY A 187 -10.43 -8.44 32.06
N LYS A 188 -9.39 -8.24 32.88
CA LYS A 188 -9.50 -7.95 34.31
C LYS A 188 -8.88 -6.59 34.64
N ALA A 189 -9.74 -5.62 34.97
CA ALA A 189 -9.31 -4.36 35.55
C ALA A 189 -8.50 -4.60 36.84
N GLY A 190 -7.39 -3.89 37.01
CA GLY A 190 -6.54 -3.94 38.20
C GLY A 190 -5.26 -4.79 38.11
N GLY A 191 -5.00 -5.49 36.99
CA GLY A 191 -3.71 -6.16 36.77
C GLY A 191 -2.63 -5.17 36.30
N LYS A 192 -1.56 -4.98 37.09
CA LYS A 192 -0.37 -4.23 36.64
C LYS A 192 0.33 -4.99 35.50
N LEU A 193 0.34 -4.42 34.29
CA LEU A 193 1.00 -4.98 33.13
C LEU A 193 2.49 -4.55 33.12
N GLY A 194 3.39 -5.49 33.40
CA GLY A 194 4.84 -5.25 33.36
C GLY A 194 5.44 -5.36 31.95
N GLU A 195 6.58 -4.71 31.72
CA GLU A 195 7.21 -4.41 30.42
C GLU A 195 7.71 -5.62 29.58
N LYS A 196 7.28 -6.86 29.87
CA LYS A 196 7.89 -8.09 29.34
C LYS A 196 7.26 -8.66 28.06
N GLN A 197 6.81 -7.84 27.11
CA GLN A 197 6.55 -8.36 25.75
C GLN A 197 6.57 -7.38 24.56
N VAL A 198 7.61 -6.54 24.44
CA VAL A 198 8.01 -5.99 23.12
C VAL A 198 8.98 -6.97 22.45
N ALA A 199 8.45 -8.08 21.93
CA ALA A 199 9.24 -9.17 21.38
C ALA A 199 8.62 -9.78 20.11
N ALA A 200 9.21 -9.49 18.96
CA ALA A 200 9.05 -10.34 17.78
C ALA A 200 9.82 -11.66 17.97
N SER A 201 9.37 -12.71 17.29
CA SER A 201 9.85 -14.10 17.35
C SER A 201 9.62 -14.83 18.69
N GLY A 202 9.08 -16.05 18.58
CA GLY A 202 8.64 -16.88 19.71
C GLY A 202 7.15 -17.24 19.57
N LYS A 203 6.86 -18.52 19.29
CA LYS A 203 5.47 -18.99 19.16
C LYS A 203 4.74 -18.83 20.50
N ALA A 204 3.58 -18.20 20.48
CA ALA A 204 2.57 -18.44 21.50
C ALA A 204 1.93 -19.80 21.22
N ASP A 205 2.13 -20.78 22.11
CA ASP A 205 1.65 -22.15 21.88
C ASP A 205 0.12 -22.23 21.94
N ALA A 206 -0.49 -22.43 20.77
CA ALA A 206 -1.91 -22.72 20.62
C ALA A 206 -2.22 -24.18 20.99
N GLY A 207 -2.08 -24.52 22.28
CA GLY A 207 -2.67 -25.72 22.89
C GLY A 207 -2.01 -27.06 22.51
N GLY A 208 -0.85 -27.38 23.10
CA GLY A 208 -0.26 -28.71 23.05
C GLY A 208 0.40 -29.11 24.38
N GLN A 209 0.01 -30.24 24.96
CA GLN A 209 0.68 -30.78 26.15
C GLN A 209 1.97 -31.53 25.76
N GLY A 210 3.01 -30.79 25.39
CA GLY A 210 4.32 -31.34 24.98
C GLY A 210 5.48 -30.55 25.56
N LYS A 211 6.23 -31.14 26.50
CA LYS A 211 7.43 -30.52 27.09
C LYS A 211 8.60 -30.48 26.10
N THR A 212 8.68 -29.47 25.25
CA THR A 212 9.92 -29.12 24.54
C THR A 212 10.85 -28.28 25.44
N PRO A 213 12.18 -28.52 25.43
CA PRO A 213 13.12 -27.74 26.23
C PRO A 213 13.27 -26.30 25.70
N PRO A 214 13.48 -25.31 26.58
CA PRO A 214 13.60 -23.92 26.16
C PRO A 214 14.88 -23.69 25.35
N ARG A 215 14.73 -23.20 24.11
CA ARG A 215 15.87 -22.64 23.36
C ARG A 215 16.36 -21.38 24.09
N ALA A 216 17.66 -21.28 24.32
CA ALA A 216 18.26 -20.13 25.00
C ALA A 216 18.06 -18.84 24.19
N SER A 217 17.36 -17.86 24.77
CA SER A 217 17.28 -16.51 24.19
C SER A 217 18.36 -15.62 24.79
N GLY A 218 19.32 -15.17 23.96
CA GLY A 218 20.21 -14.08 24.32
C GLY A 218 19.46 -12.74 24.52
N PRO A 219 20.17 -11.66 24.87
CA PRO A 219 19.58 -10.33 25.01
C PRO A 219 18.89 -9.93 23.69
N ARG A 220 17.62 -9.54 23.78
CA ARG A 220 16.79 -9.16 22.63
C ARG A 220 17.01 -7.69 22.30
N PHE A 221 16.90 -7.34 21.02
CA PHE A 221 17.05 -5.95 20.58
C PHE A 221 15.85 -5.09 21.02
N ASP A 222 16.13 -3.95 21.67
CA ASP A 222 15.12 -3.03 22.18
C ASP A 222 14.72 -2.01 21.12
N VAL A 223 13.83 -2.42 20.21
CA VAL A 223 13.32 -1.58 19.10
C VAL A 223 12.69 -0.29 19.63
N ALA A 224 12.00 -0.35 20.78
CA ALA A 224 11.40 0.82 21.41
C ALA A 224 12.48 1.79 21.93
N GLY A 225 13.54 1.28 22.57
CA GLY A 225 14.68 2.08 23.01
C GLY A 225 15.48 2.72 21.87
N GLU A 226 15.67 2.00 20.75
CA GLU A 226 16.32 2.55 19.55
C GLU A 226 15.47 3.66 18.89
N ALA A 227 14.15 3.49 18.81
CA ALA A 227 13.26 4.55 18.31
C ALA A 227 13.23 5.78 19.24
N LEU A 228 13.07 5.58 20.55
CA LEU A 228 13.03 6.64 21.55
C LEU A 228 14.35 7.42 21.63
N SER A 229 15.50 6.77 21.48
CA SER A 229 16.82 7.43 21.50
C SER A 229 17.07 8.33 20.28
N ARG A 230 16.40 8.04 19.15
CA ARG A 230 16.34 8.90 17.95
C ARG A 230 15.29 10.02 18.05
N GLY A 231 14.57 10.11 19.16
CA GLY A 231 13.48 11.08 19.33
C GLY A 231 12.20 10.71 18.59
N TRP A 232 12.01 9.44 18.22
CA TRP A 232 10.77 8.94 17.63
C TRP A 232 9.88 8.35 18.71
N ALA A 233 8.56 8.38 18.49
CA ALA A 233 7.63 7.56 19.25
C ALA A 233 7.71 6.09 18.79
N TYR A 234 7.49 5.16 19.73
CA TYR A 234 7.26 3.76 19.42
C TYR A 234 5.83 3.38 19.81
N ALA A 235 5.05 2.93 18.83
CA ALA A 235 3.69 2.44 19.05
C ALA A 235 3.62 0.93 18.79
N SER A 236 2.78 0.22 19.54
CA SER A 236 2.48 -1.19 19.27
C SER A 236 1.01 -1.54 19.42
N LEU A 237 0.55 -2.44 18.54
CA LEU A 237 -0.83 -2.88 18.43
C LEU A 237 -0.87 -4.41 18.29
N GLY A 238 -1.70 -5.07 19.10
CA GLY A 238 -1.90 -6.51 19.03
C GLY A 238 -2.80 -6.91 17.87
N TYR A 239 -2.30 -7.67 16.90
CA TYR A 239 -3.08 -8.06 15.71
C TYR A 239 -4.37 -8.84 16.04
N THR A 240 -4.35 -9.65 17.10
CA THR A 240 -5.48 -10.45 17.58
C THR A 240 -6.61 -9.65 18.20
N ASP A 241 -6.36 -8.40 18.61
CA ASP A 241 -7.39 -7.49 19.10
C ASP A 241 -8.33 -7.04 17.97
N ILE A 242 -7.78 -6.94 16.75
CA ILE A 242 -8.50 -6.56 15.53
C ILE A 242 -9.27 -7.78 15.00
N GLN A 243 -8.57 -8.90 14.79
CA GLN A 243 -9.15 -10.14 14.29
C GLN A 243 -8.36 -11.38 14.76
N PRO A 244 -9.00 -12.42 15.32
CA PRO A 244 -8.32 -13.63 15.76
C PRO A 244 -7.65 -14.42 14.61
N ASP A 245 -6.38 -14.77 14.78
CA ASP A 245 -5.63 -15.59 13.82
C ASP A 245 -5.89 -17.09 13.98
N ARG A 246 -7.12 -17.51 13.66
CA ARG A 246 -7.53 -18.93 13.64
C ARG A 246 -8.60 -19.13 12.56
N ALA A 247 -8.58 -20.31 11.92
CA ALA A 247 -9.59 -20.67 10.93
C ALA A 247 -11.03 -20.58 11.48
N ASN A 248 -11.94 -20.13 10.63
CA ASN A 248 -13.40 -20.07 10.86
C ASN A 248 -13.86 -19.18 12.04
N ARG A 249 -13.03 -18.24 12.54
CA ARG A 249 -13.42 -17.25 13.57
C ARG A 249 -14.05 -15.98 12.96
N TRP A 250 -14.92 -16.16 11.98
CA TRP A 250 -15.51 -15.04 11.21
C TRP A 250 -16.50 -14.21 12.02
N THR A 251 -17.15 -14.80 13.02
CA THR A 251 -18.12 -14.16 13.92
C THR A 251 -17.45 -13.46 15.12
N GLU A 252 -16.14 -13.26 15.08
CA GLU A 252 -15.33 -12.61 16.12
C GLU A 252 -14.53 -11.46 15.50
N GLY A 253 -13.98 -10.57 16.34
CA GLY A 253 -13.21 -9.41 15.90
C GLY A 253 -14.00 -8.44 15.01
N VAL A 254 -13.30 -7.62 14.24
CA VAL A 254 -13.90 -6.64 13.33
C VAL A 254 -14.67 -7.30 12.18
N ILE A 255 -14.26 -8.49 11.71
CA ILE A 255 -14.99 -9.20 10.65
C ILE A 255 -16.40 -9.57 11.15
N GLY A 256 -16.52 -10.03 12.40
CA GLY A 256 -17.80 -10.38 13.01
C GLY A 256 -18.80 -9.23 13.07
N LEU A 257 -18.32 -7.99 13.19
CA LEU A 257 -19.14 -6.77 13.15
C LEU A 257 -19.64 -6.40 11.74
N THR A 258 -19.04 -6.97 10.68
CA THR A 258 -19.39 -6.65 9.28
C THR A 258 -20.28 -7.67 8.59
N LEU A 259 -20.52 -8.83 9.22
CA LEU A 259 -21.42 -9.87 8.70
C LEU A 259 -22.87 -9.36 8.66
N ARG A 260 -23.55 -9.49 7.52
CA ARG A 260 -24.98 -9.24 7.40
C ARG A 260 -25.78 -10.36 8.08
N GLU A 261 -27.05 -10.09 8.38
CA GLU A 261 -27.96 -11.11 8.93
C GLU A 261 -27.96 -12.38 8.07
N GLY A 262 -27.80 -13.54 8.72
CA GLY A 262 -27.68 -14.84 8.05
C GLY A 262 -26.30 -15.19 7.48
N GLN A 263 -25.33 -14.27 7.45
CA GLN A 263 -23.94 -14.62 7.08
C GLN A 263 -23.19 -15.27 8.25
N THR A 264 -22.45 -16.33 7.95
CA THR A 264 -21.51 -17.00 8.88
C THR A 264 -20.04 -16.79 8.50
N GLN A 265 -19.78 -16.11 7.38
CA GLN A 265 -18.47 -15.74 6.84
C GLN A 265 -18.62 -14.55 5.88
N PRO A 266 -17.52 -13.82 5.55
CA PRO A 266 -17.53 -12.79 4.50
C PRO A 266 -18.05 -13.31 3.16
N ALA A 267 -18.55 -12.40 2.30
CA ALA A 267 -18.74 -12.74 0.89
C ALA A 267 -17.38 -13.04 0.20
N PRO A 268 -17.36 -13.71 -0.96
CA PRO A 268 -16.11 -14.11 -1.62
C PRO A 268 -15.15 -12.96 -1.97
N ASP A 269 -15.68 -11.74 -2.12
CA ASP A 269 -14.95 -10.50 -2.40
C ASP A 269 -14.68 -9.64 -1.16
N GLU A 270 -15.14 -10.06 0.03
CA GLU A 270 -15.01 -9.33 1.29
C GLU A 270 -13.78 -9.78 2.10
N TRP A 271 -13.24 -8.85 2.89
CA TRP A 271 -11.94 -8.97 3.56
C TRP A 271 -11.64 -10.30 4.28
N GLY A 272 -10.44 -10.82 3.99
CA GLY A 272 -9.76 -11.79 4.84
C GLY A 272 -9.03 -11.13 6.03
N THR A 273 -8.43 -11.96 6.88
CA THR A 273 -7.76 -11.54 8.12
C THR A 273 -6.65 -10.50 7.88
N ILE A 274 -5.94 -10.57 6.76
CA ILE A 274 -4.88 -9.61 6.41
C ILE A 274 -5.45 -8.22 6.11
N SER A 275 -6.54 -8.12 5.32
CA SER A 275 -7.26 -6.85 5.11
C SER A 275 -7.84 -6.29 6.42
N ALA A 276 -8.39 -7.15 7.30
CA ALA A 276 -8.86 -6.72 8.61
C ALA A 276 -7.74 -6.12 9.48
N TRP A 277 -6.58 -6.78 9.56
CA TRP A 277 -5.42 -6.26 10.30
C TRP A 277 -4.85 -4.97 9.67
N ALA A 278 -4.82 -4.87 8.34
CA ALA A 278 -4.34 -3.68 7.61
C ALA A 278 -5.28 -2.47 7.81
N TRP A 279 -6.59 -2.71 7.83
CA TRP A 279 -7.58 -1.71 8.25
C TRP A 279 -7.30 -1.24 9.69
N GLY A 280 -6.97 -2.13 10.62
CA GLY A 280 -6.68 -1.76 12.02
C GLY A 280 -5.44 -0.86 12.17
N ILE A 281 -4.40 -1.08 11.35
CA ILE A 281 -3.26 -0.14 11.23
C ILE A 281 -3.77 1.24 10.77
N SER A 282 -4.61 1.27 9.75
CA SER A 282 -5.19 2.52 9.21
C SER A 282 -6.01 3.27 10.28
N ARG A 283 -6.75 2.54 11.14
CA ARG A 283 -7.49 3.14 12.27
C ARG A 283 -6.58 3.70 13.37
N ALA A 284 -5.40 3.12 13.58
CA ALA A 284 -4.40 3.68 14.48
C ALA A 284 -3.74 4.95 13.92
N ILE A 285 -3.64 5.07 12.59
CA ILE A 285 -3.22 6.32 11.92
C ILE A 285 -4.28 7.42 12.12
N ASP A 286 -5.58 7.08 12.05
CA ASP A 286 -6.66 8.04 12.38
C ASP A 286 -6.55 8.57 13.83
N TYR A 287 -6.06 7.75 14.78
CA TYR A 287 -5.76 8.24 16.13
C TYR A 287 -4.53 9.17 16.15
N PHE A 288 -3.46 8.83 15.44
CA PHE A 288 -2.25 9.66 15.33
C PHE A 288 -2.51 11.03 14.73
N GLU A 289 -3.52 11.18 13.87
CA GLU A 289 -3.98 12.50 13.37
C GLU A 289 -4.61 13.38 14.47
N THR A 290 -4.97 12.82 15.62
CA THR A 290 -5.56 13.54 16.76
C THR A 290 -4.59 13.81 17.93
N ASP A 291 -3.53 13.01 18.07
CA ASP A 291 -2.56 13.18 19.16
C ASP A 291 -1.49 14.22 18.79
N GLN A 292 -1.58 15.42 19.37
CA GLN A 292 -0.66 16.53 19.09
C GLN A 292 0.81 16.26 19.46
N ALA A 293 1.12 15.18 20.19
CA ALA A 293 2.50 14.74 20.42
C ALA A 293 3.09 13.94 19.24
N VAL A 294 2.28 13.62 18.22
CA VAL A 294 2.64 12.77 17.08
C VAL A 294 2.60 13.56 15.77
N ASN A 295 3.63 13.40 14.94
CA ASN A 295 3.59 13.83 13.55
C ASN A 295 2.98 12.73 12.66
N ALA A 296 1.67 12.79 12.45
CA ALA A 296 0.95 11.82 11.60
C ALA A 296 1.45 11.75 10.14
N ARG A 297 2.23 12.72 9.65
CA ARG A 297 2.89 12.69 8.33
C ARG A 297 4.19 11.88 8.30
N GLN A 298 4.62 11.35 9.43
CA GLN A 298 5.88 10.61 9.62
C GLN A 298 5.63 9.30 10.38
N VAL A 299 4.62 8.54 9.95
CA VAL A 299 4.31 7.21 10.47
C VAL A 299 5.00 6.14 9.62
N ALA A 300 5.99 5.48 10.21
CA ALA A 300 6.57 4.24 9.71
C ALA A 300 5.80 3.04 10.29
N ILE A 301 5.56 2.01 9.49
CA ILE A 301 4.89 0.77 9.94
C ILE A 301 5.80 -0.45 9.78
N THR A 302 5.72 -1.39 10.72
CA THR A 302 6.52 -2.63 10.71
C THR A 302 5.75 -3.84 11.21
N GLY A 303 6.04 -5.00 10.65
CA GLY A 303 5.43 -6.27 11.00
C GLY A 303 6.27 -7.45 10.48
N VAL A 304 6.27 -8.55 11.24
CA VAL A 304 7.07 -9.74 10.94
C VAL A 304 6.20 -10.89 10.41
N SER A 305 6.71 -11.65 9.44
CA SER A 305 6.04 -12.84 8.91
C SER A 305 4.68 -12.51 8.30
N ARG A 306 3.58 -13.10 8.79
CA ARG A 306 2.21 -12.71 8.41
C ARG A 306 1.90 -11.23 8.65
N LEU A 307 2.55 -10.59 9.62
CA LEU A 307 2.38 -9.16 9.88
C LEU A 307 3.21 -8.31 8.90
N GLY A 308 4.25 -8.88 8.27
CA GLY A 308 4.97 -8.29 7.14
C GLY A 308 4.05 -8.12 5.92
N LYS A 309 3.34 -9.20 5.58
CA LYS A 309 2.24 -9.20 4.58
C LYS A 309 1.22 -8.10 4.90
N THR A 310 0.79 -8.00 6.16
CA THR A 310 -0.12 -6.95 6.62
C THR A 310 0.41 -5.55 6.44
N VAL A 311 1.69 -5.26 6.76
CA VAL A 311 2.21 -3.89 6.60
C VAL A 311 2.49 -3.52 5.15
N LEU A 312 2.82 -4.48 4.28
CA LEU A 312 2.80 -4.25 2.83
C LEU A 312 1.39 -3.90 2.35
N TRP A 313 0.37 -4.65 2.75
CA TRP A 313 -1.01 -4.39 2.32
C TRP A 313 -1.60 -3.11 2.93
N ALA A 314 -1.28 -2.79 4.19
CA ALA A 314 -1.65 -1.53 4.82
C ALA A 314 -0.96 -0.33 4.15
N GLY A 315 0.34 -0.43 3.88
CA GLY A 315 1.08 0.58 3.11
C GLY A 315 0.52 0.73 1.69
N ALA A 316 0.19 -0.37 1.02
CA ALA A 316 -0.38 -0.36 -0.33
C ALA A 316 -1.73 0.38 -0.40
N GLN A 317 -2.60 0.22 0.59
CA GLN A 317 -3.90 0.91 0.64
C GLN A 317 -3.79 2.35 1.17
N ASP A 318 -3.18 2.54 2.35
CA ASP A 318 -3.16 3.82 3.06
C ASP A 318 -1.91 4.65 2.68
N GLU A 319 -2.12 5.72 1.93
CA GLU A 319 -1.05 6.60 1.44
C GLU A 319 -0.46 7.51 2.54
N ARG A 320 -1.09 7.57 3.71
CA ARG A 320 -0.56 8.30 4.89
C ARG A 320 0.62 7.57 5.55
N VAL A 321 0.76 6.26 5.29
CA VAL A 321 1.93 5.48 5.70
C VAL A 321 3.16 6.02 4.98
N ALA A 322 4.08 6.61 5.74
CA ALA A 322 5.25 7.33 5.21
C ALA A 322 6.47 6.43 4.96
N ALA A 323 6.54 5.25 5.60
CA ALA A 323 7.55 4.22 5.34
C ALA A 323 7.05 2.82 5.76
N VAL A 324 7.48 1.77 5.06
CA VAL A 324 7.13 0.37 5.37
C VAL A 324 8.38 -0.46 5.62
N PHE A 325 8.41 -1.23 6.71
CA PHE A 325 9.38 -2.31 6.94
C PHE A 325 8.67 -3.66 7.02
N SER A 326 8.72 -4.42 5.91
CA SER A 326 8.21 -5.79 5.86
C SER A 326 9.32 -6.77 6.25
N VAL A 327 9.12 -7.54 7.32
CA VAL A 327 10.15 -8.42 7.87
C VAL A 327 9.85 -9.88 7.56
N VAL A 328 10.74 -10.58 6.85
CA VAL A 328 10.66 -12.02 6.47
C VAL A 328 9.24 -12.47 6.11
N SER A 329 8.70 -11.86 5.06
CA SER A 329 7.25 -11.81 4.84
C SER A 329 6.71 -12.91 3.94
N GLY A 330 7.45 -13.35 2.93
CA GLY A 330 7.14 -14.54 2.11
C GLY A 330 5.77 -14.51 1.41
N GLU A 331 5.08 -15.66 1.39
CA GLU A 331 3.87 -15.96 0.62
C GLU A 331 2.75 -14.92 0.73
N MET A 332 2.31 -14.31 -0.37
CA MET A 332 1.31 -13.22 -0.32
C MET A 332 1.80 -12.03 0.54
N GLY A 333 3.12 -11.85 0.56
CA GLY A 333 3.90 -10.73 1.11
C GLY A 333 4.97 -10.36 0.07
N ALA A 334 6.22 -10.11 0.47
CA ALA A 334 7.21 -9.51 -0.42
C ALA A 334 7.76 -10.40 -1.56
N SER A 335 7.58 -11.73 -1.56
CA SER A 335 8.19 -12.59 -2.60
C SER A 335 7.42 -12.51 -3.94
N LEU A 336 7.46 -13.50 -4.85
CA LEU A 336 6.80 -13.46 -6.17
C LEU A 336 5.80 -14.61 -6.37
N ILE A 337 4.49 -14.37 -6.56
CA ILE A 337 3.46 -15.44 -6.67
C ILE A 337 3.77 -16.39 -7.82
N ARG A 338 4.42 -15.90 -8.88
CA ARG A 338 4.80 -16.73 -10.03
C ARG A 338 6.12 -17.50 -9.85
N ARG A 339 6.80 -17.32 -8.71
CA ARG A 339 7.75 -18.25 -8.07
C ARG A 339 7.09 -19.11 -6.97
N ASP A 340 5.76 -19.01 -6.80
CA ASP A 340 4.90 -19.56 -5.73
C ASP A 340 4.70 -18.67 -4.47
N TRP A 341 5.16 -17.37 -4.41
CA TRP A 341 5.35 -16.65 -3.12
C TRP A 341 5.07 -15.11 -2.87
N GLY A 342 4.43 -14.23 -3.67
CA GLY A 342 4.06 -12.81 -3.25
C GLY A 342 4.07 -11.62 -4.27
N GLU A 343 4.01 -10.35 -3.81
CA GLU A 343 4.15 -9.08 -4.57
C GLU A 343 4.60 -7.83 -3.74
N ILE A 344 5.06 -6.72 -4.38
CA ILE A 344 5.46 -5.45 -3.71
C ILE A 344 4.93 -4.13 -4.34
N ALA A 345 4.73 -4.04 -5.67
CA ALA A 345 4.83 -2.77 -6.41
C ALA A 345 3.88 -1.60 -6.01
N LEU A 346 2.78 -1.85 -5.29
CA LEU A 346 1.76 -0.85 -4.97
C LEU A 346 2.20 0.29 -4.03
N CYS A 347 3.24 0.10 -3.21
CA CYS A 347 3.68 1.11 -2.25
C CYS A 347 4.39 2.32 -2.89
N ALA A 348 4.81 2.20 -4.16
CA ALA A 348 5.57 3.22 -4.87
C ALA A 348 4.85 4.58 -4.89
N PRO A 349 5.56 5.71 -4.71
CA PRO A 349 7.02 5.86 -4.63
C PRO A 349 7.57 5.87 -3.20
N ARG A 350 6.78 5.46 -2.19
CA ARG A 350 7.12 5.65 -0.78
C ARG A 350 8.19 4.65 -0.31
N PRO A 351 9.02 5.01 0.69
CA PRO A 351 10.08 4.15 1.21
C PRO A 351 9.61 2.75 1.64
N VAL A 352 10.15 1.71 1.00
CA VAL A 352 9.92 0.29 1.38
C VAL A 352 11.25 -0.39 1.65
N TYR A 353 11.36 -0.96 2.86
CA TYR A 353 12.44 -1.84 3.27
C TYR A 353 11.91 -3.27 3.42
N VAL A 354 12.64 -4.26 2.88
CA VAL A 354 12.40 -5.69 3.13
C VAL A 354 13.69 -6.33 3.64
N ASN A 355 13.61 -7.29 4.57
CA ASN A 355 14.74 -8.15 4.90
C ASN A 355 14.45 -9.62 4.55
N GLY A 356 15.52 -10.41 4.41
CA GLY A 356 15.43 -11.85 4.19
C GLY A 356 16.53 -12.61 4.93
N GLY A 357 16.20 -13.77 5.50
CA GLY A 357 17.15 -14.59 6.24
C GLY A 357 17.73 -15.74 5.44
N LEU A 358 19.05 -15.94 5.47
CA LEU A 358 19.76 -17.04 4.81
C LEU A 358 19.15 -18.42 5.12
N THR A 359 18.75 -18.65 6.38
CA THR A 359 18.16 -19.92 6.82
C THR A 359 16.62 -19.91 6.80
N ASP A 360 16.01 -18.84 6.28
CA ASP A 360 14.56 -18.68 6.15
C ASP A 360 14.04 -19.02 4.75
N GLN A 361 14.36 -20.23 4.28
CA GLN A 361 13.98 -20.71 2.94
C GLN A 361 12.45 -20.81 2.73
N TRP A 362 11.65 -20.68 3.80
CA TRP A 362 10.17 -20.63 3.70
C TRP A 362 9.65 -19.28 3.15
N SER A 363 10.40 -18.19 3.29
CA SER A 363 9.97 -16.86 2.79
C SER A 363 10.42 -16.57 1.36
N ASP A 364 11.20 -17.45 0.73
CA ASP A 364 11.97 -17.20 -0.50
C ASP A 364 12.65 -15.81 -0.52
N PRO A 365 13.74 -15.61 0.26
CA PRO A 365 14.47 -14.34 0.31
C PRO A 365 14.97 -13.85 -1.06
N LYS A 366 15.17 -14.76 -2.02
CA LYS A 366 15.53 -14.40 -3.40
C LYS A 366 14.30 -13.83 -4.13
N GLY A 367 13.13 -14.43 -3.97
CA GLY A 367 11.86 -13.87 -4.44
C GLY A 367 11.54 -12.52 -3.81
N GLU A 368 11.77 -12.33 -2.50
CA GLU A 368 11.57 -11.02 -1.82
C GLU A 368 12.46 -9.92 -2.44
N PHE A 369 13.70 -10.25 -2.81
CA PHE A 369 14.58 -9.37 -3.57
C PHE A 369 14.11 -9.16 -5.03
N LEU A 370 13.71 -10.21 -5.74
CA LEU A 370 13.28 -10.12 -7.14
C LEU A 370 12.01 -9.29 -7.31
N SER A 371 11.11 -9.28 -6.32
CA SER A 371 9.94 -8.39 -6.29
C SER A 371 10.31 -6.91 -6.15
N LEU A 372 11.36 -6.58 -5.41
CA LEU A 372 11.87 -5.20 -5.34
C LEU A 372 12.46 -4.78 -6.69
N LEU A 373 13.17 -5.66 -7.39
CA LEU A 373 13.61 -5.40 -8.77
C LEU A 373 12.44 -5.21 -9.74
N ALA A 374 11.39 -6.03 -9.63
CA ALA A 374 10.18 -5.93 -10.44
C ALA A 374 9.36 -4.66 -10.15
N ALA A 375 9.43 -4.12 -8.92
CA ALA A 375 8.84 -2.83 -8.55
C ALA A 375 9.67 -1.62 -9.04
N GLY A 376 10.98 -1.78 -9.21
CA GLY A 376 11.93 -0.73 -9.60
C GLY A 376 11.52 0.17 -10.79
N PRO A 377 10.95 -0.35 -11.90
CA PRO A 377 10.43 0.48 -13.00
C PRO A 377 9.42 1.54 -12.56
N VAL A 378 8.56 1.21 -11.60
CA VAL A 378 7.54 2.14 -11.06
C VAL A 378 8.21 3.26 -10.27
N TYR A 379 9.17 2.93 -9.39
CA TYR A 379 9.91 3.95 -8.63
C TYR A 379 10.62 4.92 -9.57
N ARG A 380 11.30 4.41 -10.61
CA ARG A 380 11.96 5.24 -11.62
C ARG A 380 10.98 6.13 -12.41
N LEU A 381 9.79 5.62 -12.77
CA LEU A 381 8.75 6.43 -13.43
C LEU A 381 8.26 7.59 -12.55
N LEU A 382 8.18 7.37 -11.24
CA LEU A 382 7.71 8.35 -10.26
C LEU A 382 8.84 9.28 -9.74
N GLY A 383 10.03 9.25 -10.35
CA GLY A 383 11.19 10.05 -9.95
C GLY A 383 11.93 9.54 -8.71
N GLY A 384 11.51 8.41 -8.15
CA GLY A 384 12.18 7.70 -7.06
C GLY A 384 13.32 6.79 -7.56
N LYS A 385 14.05 6.24 -6.60
CA LYS A 385 15.21 5.38 -6.80
C LYS A 385 14.88 3.94 -6.41
N ASP A 386 15.20 3.00 -7.30
CA ASP A 386 15.16 1.58 -7.02
C ASP A 386 16.38 1.11 -6.19
N LEU A 387 16.61 -0.21 -6.11
CA LEU A 387 17.73 -0.80 -5.38
C LEU A 387 19.12 -0.47 -5.96
N GLY A 388 19.22 0.01 -7.21
CA GLY A 388 20.50 0.30 -7.87
C GLY A 388 21.36 -0.92 -8.23
N VAL A 389 20.85 -2.15 -8.04
CA VAL A 389 21.51 -3.44 -8.34
C VAL A 389 20.56 -4.37 -9.09
N VAL A 390 21.10 -5.46 -9.67
CA VAL A 390 20.32 -6.52 -10.34
C VAL A 390 20.61 -7.93 -9.81
N GLU A 391 21.60 -8.08 -8.94
CA GLU A 391 21.98 -9.34 -8.29
C GLU A 391 21.77 -9.24 -6.78
N LEU A 392 21.50 -10.39 -6.13
CA LEU A 392 21.26 -10.49 -4.70
C LEU A 392 22.51 -10.01 -3.93
N PRO A 393 22.40 -9.08 -2.95
CA PRO A 393 23.56 -8.54 -2.27
C PRO A 393 24.29 -9.59 -1.41
N PRO A 394 25.58 -9.36 -1.10
CA PRO A 394 26.30 -10.13 -0.09
C PRO A 394 25.57 -10.13 1.26
N LEU A 395 25.71 -11.24 1.99
CA LEU A 395 25.12 -11.39 3.32
C LEU A 395 25.62 -10.31 4.29
N ASP A 396 24.72 -9.84 5.15
CA ASP A 396 24.93 -8.85 6.20
C ASP A 396 25.35 -7.44 5.69
N HIS A 397 25.02 -7.11 4.44
CA HIS A 397 25.25 -5.80 3.81
C HIS A 397 23.91 -5.13 3.38
N PRO A 398 23.34 -4.19 4.16
CA PRO A 398 22.10 -3.50 3.80
C PRO A 398 22.23 -2.58 2.57
N LEU A 399 21.27 -2.68 1.65
CA LEU A 399 21.08 -1.74 0.53
C LEU A 399 20.05 -0.67 0.94
N THR A 400 20.49 0.56 1.22
CA THR A 400 19.61 1.66 1.71
C THR A 400 19.74 2.96 0.91
N ASN A 401 20.41 2.92 -0.26
CA ASN A 401 20.69 4.10 -1.07
C ASN A 401 19.45 4.65 -1.80
N GLY A 402 18.54 3.77 -2.25
CA GLY A 402 17.32 4.12 -2.99
C GLY A 402 16.16 4.61 -2.12
N ASP A 403 14.96 4.57 -2.68
CA ASP A 403 13.67 4.59 -1.96
C ASP A 403 13.11 3.15 -1.81
N LEU A 404 13.65 2.19 -2.56
CA LEU A 404 13.64 0.77 -2.19
C LEU A 404 14.89 0.41 -1.39
N ALA A 405 14.73 -0.46 -0.39
CA ALA A 405 15.81 -1.01 0.43
C ALA A 405 15.66 -2.51 0.64
N PHE A 406 16.79 -3.22 0.71
CA PHE A 406 16.84 -4.66 0.96
C PHE A 406 18.04 -5.04 1.85
N HIS A 407 17.87 -6.01 2.73
CA HIS A 407 18.97 -6.60 3.47
C HIS A 407 18.83 -8.12 3.56
N TYR A 408 19.84 -8.83 3.05
CA TYR A 408 19.95 -10.28 3.17
C TYR A 408 20.93 -10.60 4.29
N HIS A 409 20.48 -11.27 5.35
CA HIS A 409 21.29 -11.49 6.56
C HIS A 409 21.54 -12.97 6.86
N SER A 410 22.65 -13.28 7.52
CA SER A 410 23.07 -14.65 7.86
C SER A 410 22.14 -15.40 8.84
N SER A 411 21.23 -14.68 9.51
CA SER A 411 20.25 -15.23 10.46
C SER A 411 19.00 -15.85 9.79
N GLY A 412 18.09 -16.41 10.60
CA GLY A 412 16.82 -17.03 10.16
C GLY A 412 15.60 -16.08 10.22
N HIS A 413 14.40 -16.65 10.38
CA HIS A 413 13.10 -15.96 10.31
C HIS A 413 12.87 -14.89 11.41
N MET A 414 13.49 -13.71 11.27
CA MET A 414 13.42 -12.58 12.21
C MET A 414 13.91 -11.26 11.55
N ALA A 415 13.92 -10.17 12.31
CA ALA A 415 14.82 -9.02 12.07
C ALA A 415 16.00 -9.09 13.03
N VAL A 416 17.22 -8.83 12.53
CA VAL A 416 18.43 -8.70 13.34
C VAL A 416 18.64 -7.24 13.78
N PRO A 417 19.51 -6.94 14.78
CA PRO A 417 19.79 -5.57 15.20
C PRO A 417 20.25 -4.63 14.07
N ALA A 418 20.91 -5.18 13.04
CA ALA A 418 21.33 -4.42 11.86
C ALA A 418 20.14 -3.96 11.00
N ASP A 419 19.08 -4.76 10.86
CA ASP A 419 17.87 -4.37 10.12
C ASP A 419 17.19 -3.16 10.76
N TRP A 420 16.97 -3.21 12.07
CA TRP A 420 16.27 -2.15 12.79
C TRP A 420 17.00 -0.81 12.68
N LYS A 421 18.34 -0.84 12.75
CA LYS A 421 19.17 0.36 12.58
C LYS A 421 19.15 0.86 11.14
N ALA A 422 19.42 -0.02 10.17
CA ALA A 422 19.42 0.33 8.76
C ALA A 422 18.04 0.84 8.29
N PHE A 423 16.94 0.28 8.78
CA PHE A 423 15.59 0.76 8.51
C PHE A 423 15.31 2.13 9.15
N LEU A 424 15.69 2.34 10.41
CA LEU A 424 15.50 3.64 11.07
C LEU A 424 16.37 4.74 10.42
N ASP A 425 17.62 4.45 10.07
CA ASP A 425 18.50 5.36 9.32
C ASP A 425 17.92 5.69 7.94
N PHE A 426 17.39 4.68 7.24
CA PHE A 426 16.71 4.81 5.95
C PHE A 426 15.44 5.67 6.06
N ALA A 427 14.49 5.31 6.92
CA ALA A 427 13.25 6.04 7.10
C ALA A 427 13.51 7.48 7.57
N GLU A 428 14.49 7.70 8.45
CA GLU A 428 14.91 9.04 8.89
C GLU A 428 15.47 9.89 7.74
N LYS A 429 16.30 9.34 6.86
CA LYS A 429 16.76 9.98 5.62
C LYS A 429 15.58 10.48 4.78
N HIS A 430 14.56 9.65 4.56
CA HIS A 430 13.38 10.05 3.78
C HIS A 430 12.47 11.04 4.51
N PHE A 431 12.29 10.89 5.83
CA PHE A 431 11.51 11.81 6.66
C PHE A 431 12.14 13.21 6.72
N ARG A 432 13.47 13.29 6.81
CA ARG A 432 14.23 14.55 6.70
C ARG A 432 14.13 15.16 5.30
N ALA A 433 14.18 14.35 4.24
CA ALA A 433 14.01 14.83 2.87
C ALA A 433 12.60 15.42 2.63
N ALA A 434 11.55 14.76 3.14
CA ALA A 434 10.17 15.25 3.07
C ALA A 434 9.99 16.58 3.83
N VAL A 435 10.59 16.74 5.02
CA VAL A 435 10.59 18.02 5.75
C VAL A 435 11.38 19.09 4.99
N GLY A 436 12.53 18.75 4.41
CA GLY A 436 13.31 19.68 3.57
C GLY A 436 12.53 20.15 2.34
N GLN A 437 11.82 19.26 1.67
CA GLN A 437 10.92 19.62 0.56
C GLN A 437 9.72 20.46 1.04
N SER A 438 9.13 20.12 2.19
CA SER A 438 8.01 20.85 2.78
C SER A 438 8.39 22.24 3.32
N GLN A 439 9.64 22.45 3.73
CA GLN A 439 10.15 23.77 4.11
C GLN A 439 10.62 24.55 2.88
N ALA A 440 11.17 23.88 1.86
CA ALA A 440 11.45 24.51 0.58
C ALA A 440 10.18 24.99 -0.12
N SER A 441 9.06 24.23 -0.05
CA SER A 441 7.76 24.66 -0.59
C SER A 441 7.02 25.68 0.26
N ALA A 442 7.30 25.76 1.57
CA ALA A 442 6.78 26.81 2.45
C ALA A 442 7.56 28.13 2.34
N ASN A 443 8.86 28.07 2.04
CA ASN A 443 9.72 29.25 1.83
C ASN A 443 9.73 29.71 0.35
N SER A 444 9.30 28.87 -0.59
CA SER A 444 9.16 29.27 -2.00
C SER A 444 7.97 30.22 -2.15
N SER A 445 8.19 31.41 -2.72
CA SER A 445 7.12 32.39 -2.95
C SER A 445 6.07 31.87 -3.93
N GLY A 446 4.95 32.58 -4.07
CA GLY A 446 3.92 32.23 -5.06
C GLY A 446 4.45 32.12 -6.49
N ASP A 447 5.54 32.83 -6.79
CA ASP A 447 6.23 32.82 -8.09
C ASP A 447 6.88 31.48 -8.41
N ASP A 448 7.45 30.78 -7.41
CA ASP A 448 8.05 29.45 -7.56
C ASP A 448 6.98 28.36 -7.77
N ALA A 449 5.84 28.49 -7.10
CA ALA A 449 4.68 27.61 -7.31
C ALA A 449 4.08 27.84 -8.71
N LYS A 450 3.99 29.10 -9.14
CA LYS A 450 3.58 29.47 -10.50
C LYS A 450 4.58 28.96 -11.54
N ALA A 451 5.89 29.10 -11.32
CA ALA A 451 6.94 28.61 -12.22
C ALA A 451 6.88 27.08 -12.42
N LYS A 452 6.73 26.30 -11.33
CA LYS A 452 6.54 24.84 -11.42
C LYS A 452 5.27 24.46 -12.20
N SER A 453 4.19 25.22 -12.01
CA SER A 453 2.94 25.02 -12.75
C SER A 453 3.05 25.45 -14.22
N ASP A 454 3.84 26.48 -14.52
CA ASP A 454 4.12 26.98 -15.87
C ASP A 454 4.88 25.95 -16.70
N VAL A 455 5.93 25.35 -16.12
CA VAL A 455 6.66 24.22 -16.73
C VAL A 455 5.71 23.06 -17.03
N ALA A 456 4.74 22.76 -16.15
CA ALA A 456 3.75 21.72 -16.43
C ALA A 456 2.82 22.05 -17.62
N GLN A 457 2.41 23.31 -17.79
CA GLN A 457 1.64 23.72 -18.98
C GLN A 457 2.49 23.73 -20.26
N GLU A 458 3.77 24.09 -20.17
CA GLU A 458 4.73 24.02 -21.28
C GLU A 458 4.99 22.57 -21.73
N MET A 459 5.14 21.64 -20.77
CA MET A 459 5.26 20.22 -21.07
C MET A 459 4.00 19.66 -21.75
N LYS A 460 2.80 20.05 -21.27
CA LYS A 460 1.52 19.68 -21.88
C LYS A 460 1.38 20.23 -23.31
N ALA A 461 1.75 21.49 -23.54
CA ALA A 461 1.80 22.09 -24.87
C ALA A 461 2.82 21.39 -25.80
N ALA A 462 4.00 21.03 -25.28
CA ALA A 462 5.01 20.29 -26.01
C ALA A 462 4.52 18.90 -26.44
N GLU A 463 3.76 18.21 -25.58
CA GLU A 463 3.10 16.95 -25.92
C GLU A 463 2.01 17.12 -26.99
N TRP A 464 1.14 18.13 -26.84
CA TRP A 464 0.06 18.38 -27.80
C TRP A 464 0.63 18.60 -29.21
N VAL A 465 1.64 19.46 -29.35
CA VAL A 465 2.31 19.69 -30.64
C VAL A 465 3.08 18.45 -31.13
N ARG A 466 3.72 17.67 -30.24
CA ARG A 466 4.37 16.41 -30.61
C ARG A 466 3.39 15.44 -31.27
N SER A 467 2.14 15.39 -30.81
CA SER A 467 1.12 14.51 -31.39
C SER A 467 0.54 14.95 -32.75
N LEU A 468 1.01 16.07 -33.31
CA LEU A 468 0.65 16.53 -34.66
C LEU A 468 1.69 16.15 -35.73
N ASP A 469 2.80 15.49 -35.33
CA ASP A 469 3.92 15.01 -36.17
C ASP A 469 4.43 16.04 -37.22
N LEU A 470 4.63 17.28 -36.76
CA LEU A 470 4.99 18.40 -37.62
C LEU A 470 6.47 18.37 -38.02
N ALA A 471 6.73 18.20 -39.33
CA ALA A 471 8.07 18.20 -39.90
C ALA A 471 8.81 19.56 -39.85
N ASP A 472 8.10 20.67 -39.63
CA ASP A 472 8.70 22.01 -39.46
C ASP A 472 8.91 22.31 -37.95
N PRO A 473 10.18 22.38 -37.48
CA PRO A 473 10.48 22.64 -36.07
C PRO A 473 10.20 24.09 -35.64
N ALA A 474 10.21 25.06 -36.56
CA ALA A 474 9.90 26.46 -36.26
C ALA A 474 8.38 26.66 -36.10
N LYS A 475 7.58 26.01 -36.95
CA LYS A 475 6.12 25.86 -36.75
C LYS A 475 5.81 25.16 -35.42
N ALA A 476 6.48 24.05 -35.13
CA ALA A 476 6.30 23.34 -33.86
C ALA A 476 6.67 24.21 -32.64
N ALA A 477 7.68 25.08 -32.74
CA ALA A 477 8.02 26.02 -31.67
C ALA A 477 6.90 27.05 -31.42
N ARG A 478 6.40 27.73 -32.46
CA ARG A 478 5.30 28.72 -32.34
C ARG A 478 4.04 28.11 -31.75
N LEU A 479 3.65 26.92 -32.20
CA LEU A 479 2.45 26.25 -31.69
C LEU A 479 2.57 25.85 -30.21
N ARG A 480 3.78 25.51 -29.73
CA ARG A 480 4.00 25.26 -28.30
C ARG A 480 3.82 26.52 -27.47
N GLU A 481 4.33 27.65 -27.95
CA GLU A 481 4.19 28.96 -27.29
C GLU A 481 2.72 29.41 -27.23
N VAL A 482 1.97 29.27 -28.34
CA VAL A 482 0.53 29.56 -28.43
C VAL A 482 -0.26 28.69 -27.44
N ILE A 483 -0.05 27.37 -27.45
CA ILE A 483 -0.80 26.43 -26.59
C ILE A 483 -0.41 26.61 -25.12
N ALA A 484 0.88 26.78 -24.80
CA ALA A 484 1.35 26.99 -23.43
C ALA A 484 0.77 28.29 -22.84
N THR A 485 0.80 29.39 -23.60
CA THR A 485 0.20 30.67 -23.20
C THR A 485 -1.28 30.51 -22.88
N HIS A 486 -2.03 29.83 -23.75
CA HIS A 486 -3.46 29.61 -23.56
C HIS A 486 -3.77 28.72 -22.33
N LEU A 487 -3.04 27.61 -22.15
CA LEU A 487 -3.16 26.72 -20.99
C LEU A 487 -2.84 27.43 -19.67
N LYS A 488 -1.78 28.24 -19.63
CA LYS A 488 -1.43 29.09 -18.46
C LYS A 488 -2.55 30.09 -18.16
N THR A 489 -3.08 30.76 -19.19
CA THR A 489 -4.16 31.75 -19.04
C THR A 489 -5.44 31.13 -18.44
N ILE A 490 -5.82 29.93 -18.87
CA ILE A 490 -6.99 29.22 -18.32
C ILE A 490 -6.77 28.76 -16.89
N ARG A 491 -5.59 28.22 -16.58
CA ARG A 491 -5.21 27.84 -15.21
C ARG A 491 -5.26 29.05 -14.28
N ASP A 492 -4.64 30.16 -14.69
CA ASP A 492 -4.61 31.38 -13.89
C ASP A 492 -6.01 31.96 -13.70
N TRP A 493 -6.83 32.01 -14.77
CA TRP A 493 -8.23 32.40 -14.64
C TRP A 493 -8.99 31.55 -13.62
N HIS A 494 -8.86 30.22 -13.68
CA HIS A 494 -9.52 29.30 -12.76
C HIS A 494 -9.09 29.50 -11.30
N ASN A 495 -7.78 29.71 -11.07
CA ASN A 495 -7.22 29.96 -9.74
C ASN A 495 -7.64 31.34 -9.17
N GLU A 496 -7.70 32.36 -10.03
CA GLU A 496 -8.05 33.74 -9.68
C GLU A 496 -9.57 33.95 -9.55
N HIS A 497 -10.39 33.07 -10.15
CA HIS A 497 -11.85 33.10 -10.12
C HIS A 497 -12.43 31.83 -9.45
N PRO A 498 -12.20 31.62 -8.14
CA PRO A 498 -12.84 30.54 -7.40
C PRO A 498 -14.36 30.74 -7.31
N PHE A 499 -15.10 29.66 -7.08
CA PHE A 499 -16.57 29.62 -6.96
C PHE A 499 -17.17 30.64 -5.96
N THR A 500 -16.36 31.13 -5.01
CA THR A 500 -16.74 32.18 -4.05
C THR A 500 -16.97 33.54 -4.70
N THR A 501 -16.38 33.81 -5.88
CA THR A 501 -16.64 35.02 -6.69
C THR A 501 -18.07 35.08 -7.22
N VAL A 502 -18.71 33.93 -7.43
CA VAL A 502 -20.10 33.82 -7.87
C VAL A 502 -21.03 33.76 -6.65
N PRO A 503 -21.98 34.70 -6.49
CA PRO A 503 -22.92 34.68 -5.36
C PRO A 503 -23.71 33.38 -5.24
N ALA A 504 -24.13 33.04 -4.01
CA ALA A 504 -24.96 31.87 -3.75
C ALA A 504 -26.38 32.06 -4.30
N GLY A 505 -26.62 31.60 -5.53
CA GLY A 505 -27.91 31.68 -6.23
C GLY A 505 -28.74 30.40 -6.18
N ILE A 506 -29.85 30.40 -6.94
CA ILE A 506 -30.72 29.25 -7.18
C ILE A 506 -30.61 28.85 -8.65
N ASN A 507 -30.46 27.55 -8.91
CA ASN A 507 -30.50 26.97 -10.25
C ASN A 507 -31.96 27.03 -10.76
N PRO A 508 -32.26 27.78 -11.84
CA PRO A 508 -33.65 28.00 -12.28
C PRO A 508 -34.30 26.76 -12.91
N VAL A 509 -33.52 25.73 -13.28
CA VAL A 509 -34.03 24.48 -13.86
C VAL A 509 -34.42 23.48 -12.78
N THR A 510 -33.69 23.45 -11.66
CA THR A 510 -33.90 22.46 -10.58
C THR A 510 -34.55 23.03 -9.31
N GLY A 511 -34.64 24.35 -9.18
CA GLY A 511 -35.16 25.03 -7.98
C GLY A 511 -34.24 24.92 -6.74
N LYS A 512 -33.09 24.24 -6.85
CA LYS A 512 -32.13 24.05 -5.77
C LYS A 512 -31.12 25.19 -5.73
N ARG A 513 -30.43 25.40 -4.59
CA ARG A 513 -29.26 26.29 -4.55
C ARG A 513 -28.19 25.79 -5.52
N LEU A 514 -27.48 26.72 -6.16
CA LEU A 514 -26.28 26.41 -6.95
C LEU A 514 -25.25 25.75 -6.02
N SER A 515 -24.74 24.59 -6.42
CA SER A 515 -23.60 23.95 -5.77
C SER A 515 -22.31 24.73 -6.02
N ASP A 516 -21.26 24.43 -5.27
CA ASP A 516 -19.96 25.06 -5.50
C ASP A 516 -19.36 24.65 -6.85
N LEU A 517 -19.75 23.49 -7.40
CA LEU A 517 -19.45 23.11 -8.78
C LEU A 517 -20.21 23.98 -9.80
N ASP A 518 -21.53 24.18 -9.63
CA ASP A 518 -22.30 25.09 -10.51
C ASP A 518 -21.68 26.50 -10.51
N ARG A 519 -21.30 26.98 -9.33
CA ARG A 519 -20.67 28.30 -9.13
C ARG A 519 -19.27 28.38 -9.73
N GLN A 520 -18.47 27.31 -9.63
CA GLN A 520 -17.16 27.25 -10.30
C GLN A 520 -17.29 27.21 -11.82
N VAL A 521 -18.30 26.50 -12.36
CA VAL A 521 -18.60 26.48 -13.79
C VAL A 521 -19.01 27.88 -14.28
N ILE A 522 -19.83 28.62 -13.51
CA ILE A 522 -20.18 30.01 -13.83
C ILE A 522 -18.93 30.92 -13.81
N ALA A 523 -18.06 30.80 -12.80
CA ALA A 523 -16.83 31.59 -12.70
C ALA A 523 -15.85 31.30 -13.86
N ASN A 524 -15.67 30.03 -14.22
CA ASN A 524 -14.87 29.62 -15.37
C ASN A 524 -15.49 30.06 -16.71
N SER A 525 -16.83 30.08 -16.81
CA SER A 525 -17.56 30.53 -18.02
C SER A 525 -17.49 32.03 -18.27
N ALA A 526 -17.05 32.82 -17.28
CA ALA A 526 -16.84 34.26 -17.41
C ALA A 526 -15.49 34.64 -18.09
N ILE A 527 -14.66 33.65 -18.46
CA ILE A 527 -13.37 33.88 -19.10
C ILE A 527 -13.53 34.70 -20.40
N PRO A 528 -12.69 35.72 -20.67
CA PRO A 528 -12.83 36.55 -21.85
C PRO A 528 -12.74 35.73 -23.14
N LYS A 529 -13.69 35.94 -24.07
CA LYS A 529 -13.75 35.25 -25.37
C LYS A 529 -12.42 35.33 -26.15
N SER A 530 -11.71 36.45 -26.00
CA SER A 530 -10.38 36.68 -26.57
C SER A 530 -9.34 35.62 -26.19
N VAL A 531 -9.45 34.96 -25.04
CA VAL A 531 -8.54 33.88 -24.64
C VAL A 531 -8.64 32.69 -25.60
N HIS A 532 -9.86 32.35 -26.04
CA HIS A 532 -10.08 31.31 -27.05
C HIS A 532 -9.84 31.82 -28.48
N GLU A 533 -10.22 33.05 -28.80
CA GLU A 533 -9.96 33.63 -30.13
C GLU A 533 -8.46 33.74 -30.44
N ASN A 534 -7.63 34.07 -29.43
CA ASN A 534 -6.17 34.09 -29.55
C ASN A 534 -5.59 32.69 -29.80
N LEU A 535 -6.11 31.64 -29.14
CA LEU A 535 -5.73 30.25 -29.46
C LEU A 535 -6.09 29.95 -30.91
N MET A 536 -7.35 30.17 -31.31
CA MET A 536 -7.83 29.80 -32.64
C MET A 536 -7.10 30.54 -33.76
N ALA A 537 -6.72 31.80 -33.55
CA ALA A 537 -5.87 32.54 -34.48
C ALA A 537 -4.45 31.94 -34.57
N GLY A 538 -3.79 31.68 -33.43
CA GLY A 538 -2.45 31.12 -33.40
C GLY A 538 -2.35 29.67 -33.91
N LEU A 539 -3.38 28.85 -33.71
CA LEU A 539 -3.46 27.51 -34.30
C LEU A 539 -3.67 27.59 -35.82
N ARG A 540 -4.65 28.36 -36.31
CA ARG A 540 -4.97 28.50 -37.74
C ARG A 540 -3.89 29.20 -38.56
N GLN A 541 -2.97 29.92 -37.92
CA GLN A 541 -1.77 30.44 -38.59
C GLN A 541 -0.84 29.30 -39.09
N ASP A 542 -0.84 28.16 -38.42
CA ASP A 542 0.17 27.11 -38.60
C ASP A 542 -0.39 25.69 -38.83
N LEU A 543 -1.70 25.45 -38.65
CA LEU A 543 -2.34 24.13 -38.77
C LEU A 543 -3.47 24.12 -39.81
N SER A 544 -3.75 22.95 -40.41
CA SER A 544 -5.00 22.72 -41.14
C SER A 544 -6.17 22.56 -40.16
N GLU A 545 -7.43 22.73 -40.62
CA GLU A 545 -8.60 22.63 -39.72
C GLU A 545 -8.68 21.25 -39.02
N GLU A 546 -8.31 20.16 -39.69
CA GLU A 546 -8.27 18.82 -39.08
C GLU A 546 -7.20 18.71 -37.98
N GLN A 547 -6.08 19.43 -38.13
CA GLN A 547 -5.04 19.53 -37.09
C GLN A 547 -5.45 20.48 -35.95
N VAL A 548 -6.23 21.54 -36.25
CA VAL A 548 -6.85 22.40 -35.23
C VAL A 548 -7.85 21.59 -34.41
N GLU A 549 -8.72 20.80 -35.05
CA GLU A 549 -9.63 19.86 -34.39
C GLU A 549 -8.87 18.84 -33.52
N ALA A 550 -7.75 18.28 -34.01
CA ALA A 550 -6.92 17.37 -33.22
C ALA A 550 -6.26 18.01 -31.98
N VAL A 551 -6.10 19.34 -31.95
CA VAL A 551 -5.72 20.09 -30.74
C VAL A 551 -6.93 20.34 -29.84
N LEU A 552 -8.09 20.70 -30.41
CA LEU A 552 -9.32 20.95 -29.64
C LEU A 552 -9.91 19.68 -29.00
N ASP A 553 -9.74 18.50 -29.59
CA ASP A 553 -10.16 17.23 -28.97
C ASP A 553 -9.37 16.91 -27.68
N LYS A 554 -8.16 17.48 -27.53
CA LYS A 554 -7.35 17.40 -26.29
C LYS A 554 -7.75 18.47 -25.26
N TYR A 555 -8.50 19.48 -25.68
CA TYR A 555 -9.00 20.56 -24.84
C TYR A 555 -10.27 20.15 -24.08
N THR A 556 -11.11 19.28 -24.65
CA THR A 556 -12.32 18.77 -24.00
C THR A 556 -12.04 17.58 -23.07
N ILE A 557 -11.91 17.83 -21.77
CA ILE A 557 -12.14 16.78 -20.76
C ILE A 557 -13.64 16.48 -20.72
N GLY A 558 -14.03 15.29 -21.21
CA GLY A 558 -15.40 14.79 -21.12
C GLY A 558 -16.27 15.01 -22.37
N LYS A 559 -16.02 14.24 -23.43
CA LYS A 559 -17.12 13.85 -24.34
C LYS A 559 -18.02 12.88 -23.60
N VAL A 560 -19.20 13.34 -23.18
CA VAL A 560 -20.27 12.46 -22.69
C VAL A 560 -20.81 11.65 -23.87
N ALA A 561 -20.93 10.34 -23.69
CA ALA A 561 -21.53 9.38 -24.61
C ALA A 561 -22.39 8.38 -23.81
#